data_AF-A0A1A8G2W2-F1
#
_entry.id   AF-A0A1A8G2W2-F1
#
_cell.length_a   1.000
_cell.length_b   1.000
_cell.length_c   1.000
_cell.angle_alpha   90.00
_cell.angle_beta   90.00
_cell.angle_gamma   90.00
#
_symmetry.space_group_name_H-M   'P 1'
#
loop_
_entity.id
_entity.type
_entity.pdbx_description
1 polymer ?
#
loop_
_entity_poly.entity_id
_entity_poly.type
_entity_poly.pdbx_seq_one_letter_code
_entity_poly.pdbx_strand_id
1 'polypeptide(L)'
;NAYPRNLLLSWKLLSPPGSQIHLEFDGQFGLEEPENGLCRYDYIELEDQSETSTIIWGRWCGQKTPPSLTSKTNKLRITFKSDDYFVAKPGFKAYYSLVISSSLP
;
A
#
# COMPACT_ATOMS: atom_id res chain seq x y z
N ASN A 1 6.44 13.64 13.88
CA ASN A 1 5.01 13.77 13.50
C ASN A 1 4.38 12.39 13.51
N ALA A 2 3.20 12.27 14.11
CA ALA A 2 2.40 11.05 14.07
C ALA A 2 1.23 11.23 13.10
N TYR A 3 0.70 10.15 12.52
CA TYR A 3 -0.48 10.25 11.65
C TYR A 3 -1.77 10.55 12.47
N PRO A 4 -2.78 11.19 11.86
CA PRO A 4 -4.09 11.38 12.49
C PRO A 4 -4.92 10.09 12.62
N ARG A 5 -5.81 10.06 13.62
CA ARG A 5 -6.87 9.04 13.78
C ARG A 5 -8.02 9.23 12.78
N ASN A 6 -8.85 8.21 12.62
CA ASN A 6 -10.08 8.21 11.81
C ASN A 6 -9.86 8.58 10.33
N LEU A 7 -8.74 8.16 9.76
CA LEU A 7 -8.47 8.36 8.35
C LEU A 7 -8.97 7.18 7.53
N LEU A 8 -9.53 7.49 6.36
CA LEU A 8 -9.74 6.56 5.27
C LEU A 8 -9.29 7.24 3.98
N LEU A 9 -8.02 7.04 3.64
CA LEU A 9 -7.39 7.68 2.48
C LEU A 9 -7.16 6.63 1.40
N SER A 10 -7.35 7.03 0.14
CA SER A 10 -7.06 6.17 -0.99
C SER A 10 -6.36 6.93 -2.11
N TRP A 11 -5.28 6.34 -2.61
CA TRP A 11 -4.54 6.81 -3.76
C TRP A 11 -4.64 5.78 -4.88
N LYS A 12 -4.90 6.25 -6.10
CA LYS A 12 -4.91 5.43 -7.31
C LYS A 12 -3.72 5.81 -8.16
N LEU A 13 -2.80 4.86 -8.33
CA LEU A 13 -1.67 4.98 -9.24
C LEU A 13 -2.07 4.39 -10.58
N LEU A 14 -1.91 5.19 -11.64
CA LEU A 14 -2.21 4.79 -13.01
C LEU A 14 -0.94 4.88 -13.83
N SER A 15 -0.66 3.82 -14.59
CA SER A 15 0.46 3.76 -15.52
C SER A 15 -0.04 3.54 -16.96
N PRO A 16 0.73 3.90 -17.99
CA PRO A 16 0.38 3.63 -19.38
C PRO A 16 0.09 2.14 -19.63
N PRO A 17 -0.82 1.81 -20.57
CA PRO A 17 -1.03 0.43 -21.00
C PRO A 17 0.29 -0.24 -21.40
N GLY A 18 0.49 -1.50 -20.99
CA GLY A 18 1.74 -2.22 -21.25
C GLY A 18 2.88 -1.89 -20.27
N SER A 19 2.61 -1.14 -19.20
CA SER A 19 3.55 -0.93 -18.09
C SER A 19 2.94 -1.35 -16.75
N GLN A 20 3.81 -1.53 -15.77
CA GLN A 20 3.47 -1.90 -14.40
C GLN A 20 4.01 -0.85 -13.42
N ILE A 21 3.48 -0.85 -12.21
CA ILE A 21 3.85 0.06 -11.13
C ILE A 21 4.66 -0.76 -10.12
N HIS A 22 5.91 -0.36 -9.89
CA HIS A 22 6.68 -0.85 -8.77
C HIS A 22 6.44 0.07 -7.57
N LEU A 23 6.17 -0.52 -6.41
CA LEU A 23 5.94 0.18 -5.14
C LEU A 23 6.88 -0.37 -4.07
N GLU A 24 7.53 0.53 -3.36
CA GLU A 24 8.38 0.22 -2.22
C GLU A 24 8.11 1.18 -1.07
N PHE A 25 8.37 0.71 0.16
CA PHE A 25 8.23 1.50 1.38
C PHE A 25 9.60 1.87 1.91
N ASP A 26 9.70 3.04 2.54
CA ASP A 26 10.90 3.38 3.27
C ASP A 26 11.10 2.48 4.51
N GLY A 27 12.30 2.54 5.09
CA GLY A 27 12.60 1.80 6.31
C GLY A 27 11.92 2.35 7.57
N GLN A 28 11.19 3.46 7.49
CA GLN A 28 10.50 4.10 8.61
C GLN A 28 8.99 3.83 8.54
N PHE A 29 8.64 2.55 8.48
CA PHE A 29 7.26 2.10 8.57
C PHE A 29 6.87 1.88 10.04
N GLY A 30 5.73 2.42 10.44
CA GLY A 30 5.18 2.20 11.77
C GLY A 30 3.72 2.56 11.83
N LEU A 31 2.87 1.54 11.96
CA LEU A 31 1.45 1.63 12.30
C LEU A 31 1.18 0.92 13.64
N GLU A 32 -0.07 0.89 14.07
CA GLU A 32 -0.50 0.08 15.21
C GLU A 32 -0.16 -1.41 15.01
N GLU A 33 0.15 -2.12 16.10
CA GLU A 33 0.53 -3.53 16.06
C GLU A 33 -0.65 -4.44 15.69
N PRO A 34 -0.41 -5.60 15.05
CA PRO A 34 -1.47 -6.54 14.72
C PRO A 34 -2.08 -7.18 15.98
N GLU A 35 -3.39 -7.41 15.95
CA GLU A 35 -4.09 -8.23 16.93
C GLU A 35 -4.27 -9.65 16.38
N ASN A 36 -3.73 -10.65 17.08
CA ASN A 36 -3.76 -12.06 16.66
C ASN A 36 -3.19 -12.29 15.25
N GLY A 37 -2.14 -11.54 14.89
CA GLY A 37 -1.50 -11.61 13.57
C GLY A 37 -2.28 -10.90 12.45
N LEU A 38 -3.34 -10.16 12.77
CA LEU A 38 -4.19 -9.46 11.81
C LEU A 38 -4.16 -7.94 12.04
N CYS A 39 -4.03 -7.19 10.94
CA CYS A 39 -4.09 -5.73 10.95
C CYS A 39 -5.53 -5.22 10.95
N ARG A 40 -6.15 -5.21 12.14
CA ARG A 40 -7.58 -4.89 12.33
C ARG A 40 -7.85 -3.40 12.45
N TYR A 41 -6.97 -2.67 13.12
CA TYR A 41 -7.17 -1.28 13.51
C TYR A 41 -6.64 -0.34 12.41
N ASP A 42 -5.33 -0.14 12.42
CA ASP A 42 -4.59 0.64 11.44
C ASP A 42 -3.93 -0.25 10.40
N TYR A 43 -4.08 0.07 9.13
CA TYR A 43 -3.43 -0.69 8.07
C TYR A 43 -3.25 0.10 6.79
N ILE A 44 -2.27 -0.34 6.01
CA ILE A 44 -2.21 -0.10 4.58
C ILE A 44 -2.64 -1.36 3.82
N GLU A 45 -3.50 -1.20 2.82
CA GLU A 45 -3.96 -2.24 1.91
C GLU A 45 -3.57 -1.88 0.48
N LEU A 46 -3.06 -2.86 -0.26
CA LEU A 46 -2.63 -2.70 -1.65
C LEU A 46 -3.43 -3.61 -2.57
N GLU A 47 -3.97 -3.03 -3.63
CA GLU A 47 -4.90 -3.70 -4.53
C GLU A 47 -4.58 -3.42 -6.00
N ASP A 48 -4.35 -4.48 -6.77
CA ASP A 48 -4.31 -4.40 -8.23
C ASP A 48 -5.74 -4.36 -8.76
N GLN A 49 -6.06 -3.36 -9.57
CA GLN A 49 -7.40 -3.21 -10.16
C GLN A 49 -7.34 -3.46 -11.66
N SER A 50 -8.24 -4.30 -12.16
CA SER A 50 -8.55 -4.44 -13.59
C SER A 50 -10.00 -4.04 -13.83
N GLU A 51 -10.47 -4.13 -15.07
CA GLU A 51 -11.88 -3.88 -15.38
C GLU A 51 -12.81 -4.95 -14.81
N THR A 52 -12.32 -6.17 -14.63
CA THR A 52 -13.14 -7.34 -14.27
C THR A 52 -12.76 -7.98 -12.93
N SER A 53 -11.65 -7.57 -12.32
CA SER A 53 -11.12 -8.18 -11.10
C SER A 53 -10.36 -7.19 -10.22
N THR A 54 -10.32 -7.49 -8.93
CA THR A 54 -9.44 -6.85 -7.95
C THR A 54 -8.62 -7.93 -7.27
N ILE A 55 -7.29 -7.74 -7.22
CA ILE A 55 -6.36 -8.61 -6.51
C ILE A 55 -5.90 -7.87 -5.27
N ILE A 56 -6.20 -8.40 -4.08
CA ILE A 56 -5.70 -7.87 -2.82
C ILE A 56 -4.33 -8.48 -2.56
N TRP A 57 -3.28 -7.66 -2.53
CA TRP A 57 -1.92 -8.13 -2.20
C TRP A 57 -1.77 -8.43 -0.72
N GLY A 58 -2.43 -7.65 0.12
CA GLY A 58 -2.41 -7.84 1.56
C GLY A 58 -2.76 -6.58 2.33
N ARG A 59 -2.73 -6.73 3.66
CA ARG A 59 -2.81 -5.65 4.64
C ARG A 59 -1.59 -5.71 5.53
N TRP A 60 -1.00 -4.55 5.81
CA TRP A 60 0.19 -4.44 6.65
C TRP A 60 0.03 -3.36 7.71
N CYS A 61 0.63 -3.63 8.87
CA CYS A 61 0.63 -2.82 10.08
C CYS A 61 1.84 -3.19 10.95
N GLY A 62 1.96 -2.60 12.13
CA GLY A 62 3.12 -2.73 13.01
C GLY A 62 4.35 -2.01 12.47
N GLN A 63 5.53 -2.47 12.86
CA GLN A 63 6.82 -1.86 12.50
C GLN A 63 7.56 -2.56 11.36
N LYS A 64 7.04 -3.69 10.87
CA LYS A 64 7.67 -4.41 9.78
C LYS A 64 7.31 -3.73 8.46
N THR A 65 8.30 -3.18 7.78
CA THR A 65 8.13 -2.62 6.42
C THR A 65 7.49 -3.65 5.48
N PRO A 66 6.41 -3.29 4.77
CA PRO A 66 5.81 -4.16 3.77
C PRO A 66 6.81 -4.53 2.66
N PRO A 67 6.67 -5.72 2.03
CA PRO A 67 7.52 -6.09 0.91
C PRO A 67 7.28 -5.15 -0.28
N SER A 68 8.35 -4.87 -1.04
CA SER A 68 8.21 -4.23 -2.35
C SER A 68 7.36 -5.10 -3.28
N LEU A 69 6.55 -4.48 -4.13
CA LEU A 69 5.75 -5.21 -5.11
C LEU A 69 5.81 -4.56 -6.48
N THR A 70 5.60 -5.37 -7.52
CA THR A 70 5.31 -4.90 -8.87
C THR A 70 3.89 -5.32 -9.21
N SER A 71 3.06 -4.33 -9.56
CA SER A 71 1.65 -4.53 -9.87
C SER A 71 1.47 -5.48 -11.05
N LYS A 72 0.37 -6.23 -11.05
CA LYS A 72 -0.02 -7.10 -12.16
C LYS A 72 -0.70 -6.33 -13.28
N THR A 73 -1.38 -5.23 -12.95
CA THR A 73 -2.06 -4.38 -13.92
C THR A 73 -1.37 -3.02 -13.99
N ASN A 74 -1.91 -2.13 -14.82
CA ASN A 74 -1.47 -0.75 -14.91
C ASN A 74 -2.18 0.18 -13.88
N LYS A 75 -2.95 -0.39 -12.93
CA LYS A 75 -3.74 0.34 -11.93
C LYS A 75 -3.53 -0.26 -10.54
N LEU A 76 -2.83 0.46 -9.68
CA LEU A 76 -2.59 0.05 -8.28
C LEU A 76 -3.33 1.00 -7.34
N ARG A 77 -4.18 0.47 -6.47
CA ARG A 77 -4.86 1.21 -5.41
C ARG A 77 -4.15 0.98 -4.09
N ILE A 78 -3.89 2.07 -3.38
CA ILE A 78 -3.34 2.10 -2.04
C ILE A 78 -4.43 2.65 -1.12
N THR A 79 -4.74 1.94 -0.05
CA THR A 79 -5.72 2.37 0.95
C THR A 79 -5.04 2.43 2.32
N PHE A 80 -5.11 3.58 2.99
CA PHE A 80 -4.70 3.71 4.39
C PHE A 80 -5.93 3.95 5.26
N LYS A 81 -6.09 3.12 6.30
CA LYS A 81 -7.11 3.29 7.33
C LYS A 81 -6.43 3.49 8.68
N SER A 82 -6.91 4.45 9.47
CA SER A 82 -6.71 4.49 10.92
C SER A 82 -8.04 4.43 11.68
N ASP A 83 -8.03 3.85 12.87
CA ASP A 83 -9.22 3.79 13.74
C ASP A 83 -9.38 5.05 14.62
N ASP A 84 -10.29 5.02 15.59
CA ASP A 84 -10.59 6.15 16.47
C ASP A 84 -9.66 6.24 17.70
N TYR A 85 -8.80 5.24 17.92
CA TYR A 85 -7.84 5.22 19.01
C TYR A 85 -6.57 5.97 18.64
N PHE A 86 -6.01 6.74 19.58
CA PHE A 86 -4.78 7.49 19.31
C PHE A 86 -3.56 6.64 19.62
N VAL A 87 -2.83 6.26 18.58
CA VAL A 87 -1.51 5.63 18.69
C VAL A 87 -0.47 6.54 18.04
N ALA A 88 0.49 7.04 18.82
CA ALA A 88 1.55 7.91 18.32
C ALA A 88 2.57 7.09 17.50
N LYS A 89 2.31 6.92 16.21
CA LYS A 89 3.14 6.13 15.28
C LYS A 89 3.56 6.97 14.06
N PRO A 90 4.74 6.71 13.46
CA PRO A 90 5.31 7.56 12.42
C PRO A 90 4.56 7.50 11.09
N GLY A 91 3.77 6.45 10.84
CA GLY A 91 3.07 6.24 9.58
C GLY A 91 3.95 5.49 8.59
N PHE A 92 3.90 5.90 7.33
CA PHE A 92 4.68 5.29 6.27
C PHE A 92 5.06 6.34 5.23
N LYS A 93 6.13 6.05 4.50
CA LYS A 93 6.43 6.69 3.23
C LYS A 93 6.60 5.62 2.16
N ALA A 94 6.03 5.85 0.99
CA ALA A 94 6.16 4.96 -0.14
C ALA A 94 6.71 5.72 -1.35
N TYR A 95 7.50 5.01 -2.16
CA TYR A 95 7.97 5.46 -3.45
C TYR A 95 7.41 4.53 -4.53
N TYR A 96 7.13 5.09 -5.70
CA TYR A 96 6.67 4.31 -6.83
C TYR A 96 7.43 4.67 -8.10
N SER A 97 7.59 3.70 -8.98
CA SER A 97 8.22 3.86 -10.29
C SER A 97 7.47 3.05 -11.35
N LEU A 98 7.70 3.38 -12.61
CA LEU A 98 7.13 2.65 -13.75
C LEU A 98 8.10 1.57 -14.20
N VAL A 99 7.60 0.35 -14.36
CA VAL A 99 8.32 -0.77 -14.96
C VAL A 99 7.73 -0.99 -16.35
N ILE A 100 8.54 -0.76 -17.37
CA ILE A 100 8.16 -1.01 -18.76
C ILE A 100 8.51 -2.47 -19.05
N SER A 101 7.53 -3.30 -19.39
CA SER A 101 7.85 -4.61 -19.94
C SER A 101 8.40 -4.41 -21.34
N SER A 102 9.73 -4.34 -21.48
CA SER A 102 10.37 -4.41 -22.78
C SER A 102 10.27 -5.85 -23.29
N SER A 103 9.12 -6.25 -23.81
CA SER A 103 9.11 -7.19 -24.91
C SER A 103 9.36 -6.36 -26.17
N LEU A 104 10.63 -6.04 -26.44
CA LEU A 104 11.04 -5.61 -27.77
C LEU A 104 11.70 -6.83 -28.46
N PRO A 105 11.44 -6.96 -29.77
CA PRO A 105 11.39 -8.20 -30.55
C PRO A 105 12.70 -8.97 -30.68
#